data_AF-A0A6V7I8B7-F1
#
_entry.id   AF-A0A6V7I8B7-F1
#
_cell.length_a   1.000
_cell.length_b   1.000
_cell.length_c   1.000
_cell.angle_alpha   90.00
_cell.angle_beta   90.00
_cell.angle_gamma   90.00
#
_symmetry.space_group_name_H-M   'P 1'
#
loop_
_entity.id
_entity.type
_entity.pdbx_description
1 polymer ?
#
loop_
_entity_poly.entity_id
_entity_poly.type
_entity_poly.pdbx_seq_one_letter_code
_entity_poly.pdbx_strand_id
1 'polypeptide(L)' 'DYVVMQFGRVAEDVFTMDYRFPLCALQAFAIALSSFDSKIACE' A
#
# COMPACT_ATOMS: atom_id res chain seq x y z
N ASP A 1 -3.16 6.91 17.93
CA ASP A 1 -3.09 6.12 16.68
C ASP A 1 -2.04 6.66 15.73
N TYR A 2 -0.93 5.92 15.55
CA TYR A 2 0.13 6.26 14.61
C TYR A 2 0.13 5.25 13.46
N VAL A 3 -0.43 5.64 12.32
CA VAL A 3 -0.44 4.81 11.12
C VAL A 3 0.83 5.11 10.32
N VAL A 4 1.73 4.13 10.25
CA VAL A 4 3.01 4.24 9.54
C VAL A 4 2.81 4.25 8.02
N MET A 5 1.83 3.51 7.53
CA MET A 5 1.51 3.39 6.12
C MET A 5 0.00 3.15 5.93
N GLN A 6 -0.59 3.82 4.96
CA GLN A 6 -1.96 3.62 4.52
C GLN A 6 -1.95 3.34 3.02
N PHE A 7 -2.55 2.22 2.62
CA PHE A 7 -2.65 1.79 1.23
C PHE A 7 -4.10 1.41 0.93
N GLY A 8 -4.67 1.88 -0.17
CA GLY A 8 -6.06 1.64 -0.51
C GLY A 8 -6.41 1.94 -1.95
N ARG A 9 -7.40 1.22 -2.49
CA ARG A 9 -7.91 1.39 -3.87
C ARG A 9 -8.88 2.58 -3.91
N VAL A 10 -8.72 3.45 -4.90
CA VAL A 10 -9.61 4.60 -5.15
C VAL A 10 -10.29 4.55 -6.53
N ALA A 11 -9.78 3.72 -7.45
CA ALA A 11 -10.43 3.38 -8.72
C ALA A 11 -9.96 1.99 -9.21
N GLU A 12 -10.41 1.53 -10.37
CA GLU A 12 -10.16 0.17 -10.87
C GLU A 12 -8.68 -0.25 -10.79
N ASP A 13 -7.77 0.62 -11.20
CA ASP A 13 -6.32 0.36 -11.15
C ASP A 13 -5.53 1.51 -10.47
N VAL A 14 -6.21 2.28 -9.61
CA VAL A 14 -5.60 3.44 -8.94
C VAL A 14 -5.66 3.26 -7.43
N PHE A 15 -4.50 3.41 -6.79
CA PHE A 15 -4.34 3.23 -5.36
C PHE A 15 -3.65 4.46 -4.75
N THR A 16 -4.07 4.84 -3.56
CA THR A 16 -3.36 5.82 -2.72
C THR A 16 -2.38 5.10 -1.81
N MET A 17 -1.18 5.66 -1.66
CA MET A 17 -0.15 5.17 -0.75
C MET A 17 0.44 6.33 0.04
N ASP A 18 -0.03 6.50 1.27
CA ASP A 18 0.51 7.46 2.23
C ASP A 18 1.47 6.74 3.18
N TYR A 19 2.64 7.30 3.44
CA TYR A 19 3.60 6.73 4.39
C TYR A 19 4.21 7.81 5.27
N ARG A 20 4.65 7.39 6.45
CA ARG A 20 5.31 8.23 7.45
C ARG A 20 6.61 7.58 7.90
N PHE A 21 7.43 8.35 8.61
CA PHE A 21 8.62 7.83 9.26
C PHE A 21 8.29 6.55 10.06
N PRO A 22 9.09 5.48 9.97
CA PRO A 22 10.44 5.43 9.40
C PRO A 22 10.55 5.02 7.94
N LEU A 23 9.43 4.87 7.21
CA LEU A 23 9.49 4.36 5.84
C LEU A 23 10.00 5.42 4.86
N CYS A 24 10.81 4.98 3.89
CA CYS A 24 11.01 5.72 2.65
C CYS A 24 10.04 5.23 1.56
N ALA A 25 9.92 6.01 0.48
CA ALA A 25 9.02 5.69 -0.64
C ALA A 25 9.28 4.29 -1.21
N LEU A 26 10.54 3.87 -1.34
CA LEU A 26 10.89 2.57 -1.89
C LEU A 26 10.42 1.42 -1.00
N GLN A 27 10.59 1.53 0.32
CA GLN A 27 10.14 0.52 1.27
C GLN A 27 8.61 0.42 1.29
N ALA A 28 7.91 1.56 1.38
CA ALA A 28 6.46 1.60 1.35
C ALA A 28 5.92 1.01 0.03
N PHE A 29 6.54 1.35 -1.10
CA PHE A 29 6.12 0.82 -2.39
C PHE A 29 6.36 -0.68 -2.53
N ALA A 30 7.49 -1.20 -2.04
CA ALA A 30 7.74 -2.64 -2.02
C ALA A 30 6.70 -3.41 -1.17
N ILE A 31 6.27 -2.82 -0.04
CA ILE A 31 5.18 -3.36 0.79
C ILE A 31 3.84 -3.31 0.04
N ALA A 32 3.54 -2.22 -0.66
CA ALA A 32 2.32 -2.13 -1.46
C ALA A 32 2.30 -3.19 -2.58
N LEU A 33 3.42 -3.40 -3.28
CA LEU A 33 3.54 -4.42 -4.33
C LEU A 33 3.33 -5.84 -3.80
N SER A 34 3.79 -6.17 -2.59
CA SER A 34 3.57 -7.51 -2.01
C SER A 34 2.09 -7.81 -1.71
N SER A 35 1.26 -6.77 -1.54
CA SER A 35 -0.19 -6.94 -1.36
C SER A 35 -0.89 -7.42 -2.64
N PHE A 36 -0.32 -7.17 -3.82
CA PHE A 36 -0.87 -7.66 -5.09
C PHE A 36 -0.55 -9.13 -5.37
N ASP A 37 0.53 -9.65 -4.77
CA ASP A 37 0.95 -11.07 -4.92
C ASP A 37 0.22 -11.99 -3.92
N SER A 38 -0.45 -11.41 -2.93
CA SER A 38 -1.21 -12.15 -1.93
C SER A 38 -2.54 -12.59 -2.54
N LYS A 39 -2.63 -13.88 -2.90
CA LYS A 39 -3.85 -14.62 -3.22
C LYS A 39 -5.12 -13.96 -2.62
N ILE A 40 -6.11 -13.70 -3.47
CA ILE A 40 -7.44 -13.07 -3.20
C ILE A 40 -7.49 -11.57 -3.55
N ALA A 41 -7.50 -11.29 -4.85
CA ALA A 41 -8.28 -10.19 -5.42
C ALA A 41 -9.63 -10.75 -5.94
N CYS A 42 -10.33 -11.55 -5.13
CA CYS A 42 -11.75 -11.81 -5.32
C CYS A 42 -12.51 -10.83 -4.42
N GLU A 43 -12.63 -9.59 -4.88
CA GLU A 43 -13.86 -8.84 -5.20
C GLU A 43 -13.48 -7.37 -5.52
#